data_AF-A8UVA0-F1
#
_entry.id   AF-A8UVA0-F1
#
_cell.length_a   1.000
_cell.length_b   1.000
_cell.length_c   1.000
_cell.angle_alpha   90.00
_cell.angle_beta   90.00
_cell.angle_gamma   90.00
#
_symmetry.space_group_name_H-M   'P 1'
#
loop_
_entity.id
_entity.type
_entity.pdbx_description
1 polymer ?
#
loop_
_entity_poly.entity_id
_entity_poly.type
_entity_poly.pdbx_seq_one_letter_code
_entity_poly.pdbx_strand_id
1 'polypeptide(L)'
;MKKKTYVFDDSTLDMIDKLKCELNQKEVTILKEAVRLLHEYHCDRKETYESLKEIVQKLDYIVKRIESLSYQLGQCRERNEQLERKLRELTENSA
;
A
#
# COMPACT_ATOMS: atom_id res chain seq x y z
N MET A 1 17.00 28.20 27.89
CA MET A 1 15.76 27.44 27.59
C MET A 1 14.91 27.36 28.85
N LYS A 2 13.63 27.77 28.81
CA LYS A 2 12.70 27.56 29.95
C LYS A 2 12.35 26.07 30.03
N LYS A 3 12.50 25.46 31.21
CA LYS A 3 12.04 24.10 31.46
C LYS A 3 10.51 24.11 31.48
N LYS A 4 9.89 23.36 30.56
CA LYS A 4 8.44 23.10 30.61
C LYS A 4 8.25 21.83 31.45
N THR A 5 7.45 21.92 32.50
CA THR A 5 7.02 20.75 33.26
C THR A 5 5.77 20.22 32.59
N TYR A 6 5.84 19.00 32.07
CA TYR A 6 4.68 18.28 31.55
C TYR A 6 4.16 17.37 32.66
N VAL A 7 2.86 17.44 32.92
CA VAL A 7 2.17 16.60 33.90
C VAL A 7 1.38 15.57 33.11
N PHE A 8 1.64 14.29 33.38
CA PHE A 8 0.87 13.19 32.82
C PHE A 8 -0.46 13.05 33.58
N ASP A 9 -1.49 12.55 32.91
CA ASP A 9 -2.74 12.17 33.57
C ASP A 9 -2.54 10.93 34.46
N ASP A 10 -3.47 10.72 35.40
CA ASP A 10 -3.40 9.65 36.39
C ASP A 10 -3.32 8.25 35.73
N SER A 11 -4.02 8.04 34.60
CA SER A 11 -3.97 6.76 33.88
C SER A 11 -2.60 6.50 33.26
N THR A 12 -1.93 7.54 32.77
CA THR A 12 -0.57 7.43 32.24
C THR A 12 0.44 7.14 33.35
N LEU A 13 0.29 7.76 34.51
CA LEU A 13 1.13 7.49 35.68
C LEU A 13 0.97 6.05 36.18
N ASP A 14 -0.27 5.56 36.27
CA ASP A 14 -0.57 4.15 36.63
C ASP A 14 0.09 3.17 35.65
N MET A 15 0.08 3.49 34.35
CA MET A 15 0.71 2.65 33.34
C MET A 15 2.24 2.65 33.48
N ILE A 16 2.84 3.82 33.73
CA ILE A 16 4.28 3.93 33.99
C ILE A 16 4.69 3.12 35.22
N ASP A 17 3.91 3.16 36.30
CA ASP A 17 4.21 2.41 37.51
C ASP A 17 4.10 0.90 37.30
N LYS A 18 3.11 0.43 36.54
CA LYS A 18 3.03 -0.97 36.11
C LYS A 18 4.27 -1.37 35.30
N LEU A 19 4.66 -0.55 34.32
CA LEU A 19 5.84 -0.82 33.49
C LEU A 19 7.14 -0.81 34.31
N LYS A 20 7.25 0.05 35.33
CA LYS A 20 8.39 0.04 36.26
C LYS A 20 8.47 -1.28 37.02
N CYS A 21 7.36 -1.79 37.51
CA CYS A 21 7.29 -3.09 38.18
C CYS A 21 7.62 -4.25 37.24
N GLU A 22 7.07 -4.25 36.02
CA GLU A 22 7.24 -5.34 35.05
C GLU A 22 8.65 -5.39 34.45
N LEU A 23 9.20 -4.24 34.08
CA LEU A 23 10.49 -4.15 33.37
C LEU A 23 11.67 -3.98 34.33
N ASN A 24 11.40 -3.69 35.61
CA ASN A 24 12.41 -3.33 36.61
C ASN A 24 13.35 -2.20 36.12
N GLN A 25 12.78 -1.20 35.46
CA GLN A 25 13.50 -0.07 34.89
C GLN A 25 13.06 1.24 35.51
N LYS A 26 13.95 2.25 35.46
CA LYS A 26 13.62 3.60 35.88
C LYS A 26 12.61 4.22 34.91
N GLU A 27 11.72 5.05 35.43
CA GLU A 27 10.73 5.81 34.68
C GLU A 27 11.33 6.53 33.46
N VAL A 28 12.45 7.22 33.64
CA VAL A 28 13.14 7.96 32.56
C VAL A 28 13.59 7.01 31.43
N THR A 29 14.02 5.79 31.75
CA THR A 29 14.41 4.80 30.74
C THR A 29 13.19 4.31 29.98
N ILE A 30 12.09 4.02 30.67
CA ILE A 30 10.82 3.61 30.06
C ILE A 30 10.30 4.69 29.12
N LEU A 31 10.28 5.95 29.58
CA LEU A 31 9.85 7.08 28.76
C LEU A 31 10.75 7.30 27.54
N LYS A 32 12.08 7.16 27.70
CA LYS A 32 13.03 7.26 26.60
C LYS A 32 12.76 6.19 25.54
N GLU A 33 12.51 4.96 25.97
CA GLU A 33 12.25 3.85 25.06
C GLU A 33 10.87 3.96 24.40
N ALA A 34 9.84 4.36 25.15
CA ALA A 34 8.51 4.62 24.62
C ALA A 34 8.53 5.69 23.52
N VAL A 35 9.28 6.78 23.73
CA VAL A 35 9.44 7.82 22.71
C VAL A 35 10.20 7.29 21.49
N ARG A 36 11.24 6.47 21.68
CA ARG A 36 11.97 5.85 20.56
C ARG A 36 11.05 4.94 19.74
N LEU A 37 10.30 4.07 20.40
CA LEU A 37 9.37 3.14 19.78
C LEU A 37 8.23 3.86 19.05
N LEU A 38 7.67 4.93 19.65
CA LEU A 38 6.66 5.75 18.99
C LEU A 38 7.22 6.41 17.72
N HIS A 39 8.44 6.94 17.78
CA HIS A 39 9.09 7.53 16.61
C HIS A 39 9.35 6.49 15.52
N GLU A 40 9.93 5.34 15.87
CA GLU A 40 10.14 4.20 14.95
C GLU A 40 8.82 3.77 14.31
N TYR A 41 7.77 3.53 15.10
CA TYR A 41 6.44 3.17 14.61
C TYR A 41 5.86 4.20 13.63
N HIS A 42 6.02 5.50 13.91
CA HIS A 42 5.56 6.56 13.01
C HIS A 42 6.38 6.62 11.71
N CYS A 43 7.69 6.42 11.78
CA CYS A 43 8.58 6.35 10.61
C CYS A 43 8.22 5.14 9.73
N ASP A 44 8.13 3.95 10.32
CA ASP A 44 7.82 2.70 9.62
C ASP A 44 6.43 2.75 8.99
N ARG A 45 5.44 3.31 9.69
CA ARG A 45 4.10 3.54 9.11
C ARG A 45 4.14 4.46 7.91
N LYS A 46 4.94 5.53 7.97
CA LYS A 46 5.05 6.47 6.87
C LYS A 46 5.71 5.81 5.65
N GLU A 47 6.79 5.08 5.84
CA GLU A 47 7.45 4.33 4.78
C GLU A 47 6.48 3.30 4.16
N THR A 48 5.81 2.51 5.00
CA THR A 48 4.80 1.53 4.57
C THR A 48 3.70 2.18 3.75
N TYR A 49 3.21 3.35 4.17
CA TYR A 49 2.17 4.09 3.46
C TYR A 49 2.64 4.59 2.10
N GLU A 50 3.85 5.11 2.00
CA GLU A 50 4.43 5.54 0.71
C GLU A 50 4.66 4.34 -0.23
N SER A 51 5.17 3.22 0.27
CA SER A 51 5.29 1.98 -0.52
C SER A 51 3.93 1.48 -1.01
N LEU A 52 2.91 1.50 -0.16
CA LEU A 52 1.55 1.09 -0.54
C LEU A 52 0.99 2.01 -1.63
N LYS A 53 1.21 3.33 -1.50
CA LYS A 53 0.79 4.32 -2.50
C LYS A 53 1.44 4.06 -3.85
N GLU A 54 2.73 3.75 -3.89
CA GLU A 54 3.43 3.39 -5.13
C GLU A 54 2.87 2.11 -5.75
N ILE A 55 2.58 1.09 -4.94
CA ILE A 55 1.97 -0.17 -5.40
C ILE A 55 0.58 0.10 -6.01
N VAL A 56 -0.26 0.91 -5.36
CA VAL A 56 -1.59 1.27 -5.86
C VAL A 56 -1.49 1.99 -7.20
N GLN A 57 -0.53 2.91 -7.36
CA GLN A 57 -0.29 3.60 -8.64
C GLN A 57 0.14 2.64 -9.75
N LYS A 58 1.04 1.70 -9.44
CA LYS A 58 1.46 0.66 -10.40
C LYS A 58 0.30 -0.25 -10.79
N LEU A 59 -0.54 -0.63 -9.85
CA LEU A 59 -1.74 -1.44 -10.11
C LEU A 59 -2.73 -0.69 -11.01
N ASP A 60 -3.01 0.58 -10.74
CA ASP A 60 -3.89 1.40 -11.60
C ASP A 60 -3.35 1.49 -13.05
N TYR A 61 -2.03 1.67 -13.21
CA TYR A 61 -1.39 1.63 -14.52
C TYR A 61 -1.55 0.27 -15.22
N ILE A 62 -1.33 -0.83 -14.50
CA ILE A 62 -1.48 -2.19 -15.04
C ILE A 62 -2.93 -2.45 -15.47
N VAL A 63 -3.91 -2.08 -14.66
CA VAL A 63 -5.34 -2.25 -14.97
C VAL A 63 -5.68 -1.51 -16.26
N LYS A 64 -5.31 -0.23 -16.39
CA LYS A 64 -5.53 0.55 -17.62
C LYS A 64 -4.86 -0.06 -18.83
N ARG A 65 -3.66 -0.63 -18.65
CA ARG A 65 -2.94 -1.32 -19.74
C ARG A 65 -3.67 -2.60 -20.17
N ILE A 66 -4.20 -3.37 -19.22
CA ILE A 66 -5.00 -4.58 -19.50
C ILE A 66 -6.28 -4.22 -20.25
N GLU A 67 -6.99 -3.16 -19.84
CA GLU A 67 -8.19 -2.69 -20.53
C GLU A 67 -7.89 -2.32 -22.00
N SER A 68 -6.82 -1.54 -22.22
CA SER A 68 -6.38 -1.16 -23.56
C SER A 68 -6.03 -2.37 -24.43
N LEU A 69 -5.28 -3.33 -23.88
CA LEU A 69 -4.91 -4.56 -24.60
C LEU A 69 -6.13 -5.44 -24.89
N SER A 70 -7.08 -5.53 -23.95
CA SER A 70 -8.31 -6.30 -24.13
C SER A 70 -9.16 -5.71 -25.26
N TYR A 71 -9.25 -4.39 -25.34
CA TYR A 71 -9.92 -3.70 -26.44
C TYR A 71 -9.25 -3.96 -27.79
N GLN A 72 -7.92 -3.84 -27.87
CA GLN A 72 -7.17 -4.14 -29.09
C GLN A 72 -7.33 -5.60 -29.53
N LEU A 73 -7.33 -6.53 -28.57
CA LEU A 73 -7.55 -7.96 -28.86
C LEU A 73 -8.95 -8.20 -29.44
N GLY A 74 -9.97 -7.50 -28.94
CA GLY A 74 -11.32 -7.54 -29.49
C GLY A 74 -11.37 -7.12 -30.97
N GLN A 75 -10.73 -5.98 -31.30
CA GLN A 75 -10.65 -5.50 -32.68
C GLN A 75 -9.92 -6.48 -33.60
N CYS A 76 -8.81 -7.07 -33.13
CA CYS A 76 -8.08 -8.08 -33.89
C CYS A 76 -8.92 -9.33 -34.16
N ARG A 77 -9.69 -9.80 -33.17
CA ARG A 77 -10.60 -10.95 -33.33
C ARG A 77 -11.66 -10.66 -34.38
N GLU A 78 -12.33 -9.51 -34.30
CA GLU A 78 -13.35 -9.12 -35.27
C GLU A 78 -12.78 -9.04 -36.70
N ARG A 79 -11.60 -8.44 -36.85
CA ARG A 79 -10.91 -8.35 -38.14
C ARG A 79 -10.55 -9.73 -38.69
N ASN A 80 -10.08 -10.65 -37.84
CA ASN A 80 -9.79 -12.03 -38.26
C ASN A 80 -11.06 -12.74 -38.72
N GLU A 81 -12.17 -12.64 -37.99
CA GLU A 81 -13.44 -13.23 -38.40
C GLU A 81 -13.91 -12.72 -39.77
N GLN A 82 -13.78 -11.40 -40.01
CA GLN A 82 -14.12 -10.82 -41.31
C GLN A 82 -13.22 -11.34 -42.43
N LEU A 83 -11.92 -11.47 -42.18
CA LEU A 83 -10.96 -12.00 -43.16
C LEU A 83 -11.23 -13.49 -43.44
N GLU A 84 -11.53 -14.29 -42.42
CA GLU A 84 -11.88 -15.70 -42.58
C GLU A 84 -13.18 -15.87 -43.39
N ARG A 85 -14.20 -15.03 -43.18
CA ARG A 85 -15.42 -15.04 -44.00
C ARG A 85 -15.12 -14.73 -45.46
N LYS A 86 -14.37 -13.65 -45.73
CA LYS A 86 -13.97 -13.29 -47.10
C LYS A 86 -13.15 -14.39 -47.77
N LEU A 87 -12.26 -15.05 -47.02
CA LEU A 87 -11.49 -16.17 -47.53
C LEU A 87 -12.41 -17.32 -47.92
N ARG A 88 -13.36 -17.71 -47.06
CA ARG A 88 -14.35 -18.76 -47.39
C ARG A 88 -15.14 -18.42 -48.65
N GLU A 89 -15.69 -17.22 -48.73
CA GLU A 89 -16.42 -16.75 -49.92
C GLU A 89 -15.59 -16.81 -51.20
N LEU A 90 -14.32 -16.41 -51.15
CA LEU A 90 -13.42 -16.50 -52.31
C LEU A 90 -13.09 -17.95 -52.69
N THR A 91 -12.90 -18.81 -51.71
CA THR A 91 -12.57 -20.23 -51.95
C THR A 91 -13.76 -21.00 -52.51
N GLU A 92 -14.97 -20.69 -52.05
CA GLU A 92 -16.22 -21.29 -52.52
C GLU A 92 -16.63 -20.78 -53.91
N ASN A 93 -16.34 -19.51 -54.24
CA ASN A 93 -16.62 -18.95 -55.57
C ASN A 93 -15.56 -19.28 -56.64
N SER A 94 -14.43 -19.88 -56.25
CA SER A 94 -13.34 -20.27 -57.16
C SER A 94 -13.24 -21.78 -57.40
N ALA A 95 -14.13 -22.56 -56.77
CA ALA A 95 -14.34 -23.99 -56.99
C ALA A 95 -15.53 -24.22 -57.94
#